data_AF-A0A972KD38-F1
#
_entry.id   AF-A0A972KD38-F1
#
_cell.length_a   1.000
_cell.length_b   1.000
_cell.length_c   1.000
_cell.angle_alpha   90.00
_cell.angle_beta   90.00
_cell.angle_gamma   90.00
#
_symmetry.space_group_name_H-M   'P 1'
#
loop_
_entity.id
_entity.type
_entity.pdbx_description
1 polymer ?
#
loop_
_entity_poly.entity_id
_entity_poly.type
_entity_poly.pdbx_seq_one_letter_code
_entity_poly.pdbx_strand_id
1 'polypeptide(L)'
;MSATRHLGASPGDIPPLSKGLLPLYNEAVAVADVSPASACALLRMLVQALAKQAGGRGRNLTKDLNDLAGSGLDVGVLRALDAAKLSDSHARRPAELDLTNGHSEVQNLSVLVHVLARSVG
;
A
#
# COMPACT_ATOMS: atom_id res chain seq x y z
N MET A 1 13.86 -27.90 -7.73
CA MET A 1 13.91 -27.18 -6.44
C MET A 1 13.72 -25.70 -6.74
N SER A 2 12.47 -25.24 -6.79
CA SER A 2 12.17 -23.83 -7.10
C SER A 2 12.15 -23.04 -5.80
N ALA A 3 13.06 -22.07 -5.69
CA ALA A 3 13.24 -21.24 -4.53
C ALA A 3 11.96 -20.47 -4.19
N THR A 4 11.41 -20.75 -3.01
CA THR A 4 10.42 -19.92 -2.33
C THR A 4 11.02 -18.53 -2.14
N ARG A 5 10.61 -17.55 -2.94
CA ARG A 5 10.96 -16.15 -2.70
C ARG A 5 10.31 -15.75 -1.38
N HIS A 6 11.12 -15.41 -0.38
CA HIS A 6 10.63 -14.82 0.86
C HIS A 6 9.91 -13.50 0.52
N LEU A 7 8.60 -13.47 0.76
CA LEU A 7 7.70 -12.32 0.50
C LEU A 7 7.80 -11.21 1.58
N GLY A 8 8.81 -11.23 2.45
CA GLY A 8 9.01 -10.19 3.46
C GLY A 8 10.01 -9.14 3.00
N ALA A 9 9.58 -7.88 2.83
CA ALA A 9 10.50 -6.76 2.74
C ALA A 9 11.25 -6.58 4.08
N SER A 10 12.57 -6.37 4.04
CA SER A 10 13.31 -6.03 5.26
C SER A 10 13.02 -4.58 5.69
N PRO A 11 13.06 -4.26 6.99
CA PRO A 11 13.04 -2.87 7.43
C PRO A 11 14.22 -2.11 6.77
N GLY A 12 13.92 -1.21 5.84
CA GLY A 12 14.91 -0.45 5.08
C GLY A 12 14.96 -0.72 3.57
N ASP A 13 14.25 -1.74 3.07
CA ASP A 13 14.09 -1.91 1.62
C ASP A 13 13.19 -0.80 1.06
N ILE A 14 13.67 -0.13 0.00
CA ILE A 14 12.86 0.84 -0.73
C ILE A 14 11.98 0.05 -1.73
N PRO A 15 10.64 0.22 -1.72
CA PRO A 15 9.78 -0.46 -2.68
C PRO A 15 10.12 0.01 -4.12
N PRO A 16 9.96 -0.86 -5.14
CA PRO A 16 10.29 -0.52 -6.53
C PRO A 16 9.27 0.44 -7.15
N LEU A 17 9.26 1.68 -6.68
CA LEU A 17 8.32 2.73 -7.08
C LEU A 17 8.85 3.54 -8.26
N SER A 18 7.93 4.00 -9.13
CA SER A 18 8.26 5.01 -10.14
C SER A 18 8.75 6.32 -9.49
N LYS A 19 9.61 7.08 -10.19
CA LYS A 19 10.22 8.32 -9.67
C LYS A 19 9.21 9.33 -9.09
N GLY A 20 7.98 9.37 -9.62
CA GLY A 20 6.93 10.27 -9.14
C GLY A 20 6.28 9.85 -7.82
N LEU A 21 6.39 8.58 -7.42
CA LEU A 21 5.74 8.05 -6.22
C LEU A 21 6.70 7.87 -5.03
N LEU A 22 8.01 7.77 -5.30
CA LEU A 22 9.02 7.63 -4.26
C LEU A 22 9.01 8.75 -3.19
N PRO A 23 8.82 10.05 -3.55
CA PRO A 23 8.75 11.10 -2.54
C PRO A 23 7.62 10.91 -1.53
N LEU A 24 6.47 10.38 -1.97
CA LEU A 24 5.32 10.13 -1.10
C LEU A 24 5.61 9.02 -0.08
N TYR A 25 6.33 7.97 -0.51
CA TYR A 25 6.78 6.90 0.38
C TYR A 25 7.79 7.42 1.41
N ASN A 26 8.77 8.20 0.96
CA ASN A 26 9.81 8.75 1.83
C ASN A 26 9.22 9.66 2.91
N GLU A 27 8.25 10.51 2.55
CA GLU A 27 7.54 11.35 3.51
C GLU A 27 6.79 10.51 4.54
N ALA A 28 6.08 9.45 4.08
CA ALA A 28 5.36 8.56 4.98
C ALA A 28 6.29 7.88 6.01
N VAL A 29 7.47 7.43 5.56
CA VAL A 29 8.50 6.85 6.44
C VAL A 29 9.04 7.89 7.42
N ALA A 30 9.33 9.10 6.95
CA ALA A 30 9.90 10.17 7.77
C ALA A 30 8.97 10.60 8.91
N VAL A 31 7.65 10.56 8.70
CA VAL A 31 6.67 10.96 9.71
C VAL A 31 6.10 9.77 10.50
N ALA A 32 6.44 8.52 10.17
CA ALA A 32 5.85 7.33 10.77
C ALA A 32 5.98 7.27 12.29
N ASP A 33 7.12 7.72 12.83
CA ASP A 33 7.37 7.70 14.27
C ASP A 33 6.72 8.87 15.02
N VAL A 34 6.57 10.02 14.35
CA VAL A 34 6.02 11.24 14.95
C VAL A 34 4.50 11.33 14.79
N SER A 35 3.98 10.85 13.66
CA SER A 35 2.56 10.86 13.31
C SER A 35 2.20 9.64 12.44
N PRO A 36 1.96 8.48 13.07
CA PRO A 36 1.49 7.29 12.37
C PRO A 36 0.23 7.54 11.54
N ALA A 37 -0.69 8.37 12.05
CA ALA A 37 -1.90 8.76 11.33
C ALA A 37 -1.61 9.49 10.01
N SER A 38 -0.65 10.41 10.00
CA SER A 38 -0.21 11.09 8.78
C SER A 38 0.46 10.13 7.82
N ALA A 39 1.34 9.26 8.32
CA ALA A 39 1.99 8.23 7.52
C ALA A 39 0.96 7.29 6.86
N CYS A 40 -0.08 6.86 7.58
CA CYS A 40 -1.16 6.06 7.02
C CYS A 40 -1.90 6.76 5.89
N ALA A 41 -2.22 8.05 6.02
CA ALA A 41 -2.87 8.81 4.94
C ALA A 41 -1.98 8.87 3.69
N LEU A 42 -0.68 9.14 3.86
CA LEU A 42 0.29 9.16 2.75
C LEU A 42 0.43 7.80 2.08
N LEU A 43 0.51 6.71 2.86
CA LEU A 43 0.60 5.36 2.33
C LEU A 43 -0.68 4.95 1.60
N ARG A 44 -1.87 5.30 2.10
CA ARG A 44 -3.14 5.05 1.40
C ARG A 44 -3.23 5.81 0.08
N MET A 45 -2.74 7.06 0.03
CA MET A 45 -2.61 7.81 -1.21
C MET A 45 -1.64 7.12 -2.19
N LEU A 46 -0.53 6.59 -1.69
CA LEU A 46 0.44 5.84 -2.48
C LEU A 46 -0.16 4.55 -3.05
N VAL A 47 -0.88 3.77 -2.23
CA VAL A 47 -1.60 2.56 -2.66
C VAL A 47 -2.63 2.91 -3.74
N GLN A 48 -3.36 4.03 -3.61
CA GLN A 48 -4.29 4.50 -4.65
C GLN A 48 -3.56 4.87 -5.95
N ALA A 49 -2.41 5.53 -5.86
CA ALA A 49 -1.62 5.89 -7.04
C ALA A 49 -1.08 4.64 -7.76
N LEU A 50 -0.60 3.64 -7.02
CA LEU A 50 -0.18 2.34 -7.55
C LEU A 50 -1.34 1.61 -8.22
N ALA A 51 -2.51 1.55 -7.57
CA ALA A 51 -3.70 0.94 -8.15
C ALA A 51 -4.09 1.61 -9.48
N LYS A 52 -3.98 2.94 -9.59
CA LYS A 52 -4.20 3.66 -10.86
C LYS A 52 -3.17 3.29 -11.94
N GLN A 53 -1.90 3.16 -11.58
CA GLN A 53 -0.85 2.72 -12.52
C GLN A 53 -1.11 1.30 -13.03
N ALA A 54 -1.72 0.45 -12.21
CA ALA A 54 -2.12 -0.91 -12.57
C ALA A 54 -3.35 -0.99 -13.49
N GLY A 55 -3.98 0.14 -13.84
CA GLY A 55 -5.22 0.18 -14.63
C GLY A 55 -6.50 0.33 -13.80
N GLY A 56 -6.39 0.49 -12.48
CA GLY A 56 -7.49 0.86 -11.59
C GLY A 56 -8.02 2.26 -11.88
N ARG A 57 -9.30 2.51 -11.57
CA ARG A 57 -9.94 3.81 -11.85
C ARG A 57 -9.63 4.86 -10.79
N GLY A 58 -9.19 4.42 -9.62
CA GLY A 58 -8.81 5.24 -8.48
C GLY A 58 -9.97 5.92 -7.78
N ARG A 59 -11.20 5.43 -7.92
CA ARG A 59 -12.42 6.00 -7.29
C ARG A 59 -12.82 5.28 -6.02
N ASN A 60 -12.49 4.00 -5.92
CA ASN A 60 -12.75 3.17 -4.74
C ASN A 60 -11.59 2.19 -4.66
N LEU A 61 -10.70 2.43 -3.69
CA LEU A 61 -9.46 1.67 -3.60
C LEU A 61 -9.72 0.18 -3.37
N THR A 62 -10.69 -0.18 -2.52
CA THR A 62 -11.08 -1.59 -2.29
C THR A 62 -11.51 -2.24 -3.59
N LYS A 63 -12.36 -1.56 -4.36
CA LYS A 63 -12.83 -2.08 -5.65
C LYS A 63 -11.69 -2.20 -6.66
N ASP A 64 -10.88 -1.16 -6.78
CA ASP A 64 -9.75 -1.17 -7.72
C ASP A 64 -8.77 -2.30 -7.36
N LEU A 65 -8.46 -2.51 -6.07
CA LEU A 65 -7.57 -3.59 -5.63
C LEU A 65 -8.19 -4.99 -5.81
N ASN A 66 -9.50 -5.15 -5.62
CA ASN A 66 -10.21 -6.40 -5.90
C ASN A 66 -10.27 -6.71 -7.40
N ASP A 67 -10.56 -5.70 -8.23
CA ASP A 67 -10.58 -5.83 -9.70
C ASP A 67 -9.18 -6.23 -10.20
N LEU A 68 -8.12 -5.63 -9.64
CA LEU A 68 -6.74 -5.97 -9.95
C LEU A 68 -6.41 -7.41 -9.53
N ALA A 69 -6.80 -7.84 -8.33
CA ALA A 69 -6.63 -9.22 -7.87
C ALA A 69 -7.30 -10.24 -8.81
N GLY A 70 -8.52 -9.94 -9.28
CA GLY A 70 -9.25 -10.77 -10.24
C GLY A 70 -8.57 -10.88 -11.61
N SER A 71 -7.75 -9.89 -11.99
CA SER A 71 -6.99 -9.90 -13.26
C SER A 71 -5.66 -10.67 -13.24
N GLY A 72 -5.33 -11.36 -12.14
CA GLY A 72 -4.13 -12.20 -12.04
C GLY A 72 -3.02 -11.64 -11.14
N LEU A 73 -3.36 -10.73 -10.23
CA LEU A 73 -2.43 -10.24 -9.22
C LEU A 73 -2.03 -11.33 -8.22
N ASP A 74 -0.83 -11.23 -7.67
CA ASP A 74 -0.25 -12.17 -6.72
C ASP A 74 -1.14 -12.34 -5.46
N VAL A 75 -1.29 -13.57 -4.96
CA VAL A 75 -2.05 -13.90 -3.74
C VAL A 75 -1.54 -13.11 -2.52
N GLY A 76 -0.27 -12.72 -2.51
CA GLY A 76 0.32 -11.83 -1.54
C GLY A 76 -0.33 -10.45 -1.49
N VAL A 77 -0.80 -9.92 -2.63
CA VAL A 77 -1.53 -8.63 -2.64
C VAL A 77 -2.86 -8.77 -1.90
N LEU A 78 -3.62 -9.84 -2.17
CA LEU A 78 -4.89 -10.10 -1.48
C LEU A 78 -4.68 -10.25 0.03
N ARG A 79 -3.65 -10.98 0.45
CA ARG A 79 -3.32 -11.13 1.89
C ARG A 79 -2.90 -9.81 2.52
N ALA A 80 -2.10 -9.01 1.81
CA ALA A 80 -1.68 -7.70 2.30
C ALA A 80 -2.86 -6.71 2.36
N LEU A 81 -3.82 -6.81 1.45
CA LEU A 81 -5.06 -6.03 1.45
C LEU A 81 -5.88 -6.32 2.72
N ASP A 82 -6.12 -7.60 3.01
CA ASP A 82 -6.84 -8.03 4.20
C ASP A 82 -6.13 -7.59 5.48
N ALA A 83 -4.80 -7.72 5.52
CA ALA A 83 -3.98 -7.30 6.66
C ALA A 83 -3.99 -5.78 6.87
N ALA A 84 -4.02 -5.00 5.78
CA ALA A 84 -4.08 -3.54 5.84
C ALA A 84 -5.42 -3.00 6.38
N LYS A 85 -6.44 -3.87 6.54
CA LYS A 85 -7.78 -3.52 7.06
C LYS A 85 -8.27 -2.18 6.47
N LEU A 86 -8.13 -2.02 5.16
CA LEU A 86 -8.67 -0.87 4.46
C LEU A 86 -10.19 -0.94 4.56
N SER A 87 -10.74 -0.31 5.61
CA SER A 87 -12.17 -0.13 5.71
C SER A 87 -12.64 0.59 4.45
N ASP A 88 -13.83 0.25 4.01
CA ASP A 88 -14.46 0.86 2.84
C ASP A 88 -14.52 2.40 2.92
N SER A 89 -14.55 2.98 4.13
CA SER A 89 -14.46 4.44 4.32
C SER A 89 -13.09 4.98 3.96
N HIS A 90 -12.00 4.40 4.48
CA HIS A 90 -10.63 4.82 4.19
C HIS A 90 -10.26 4.58 2.73
N ALA A 91 -10.76 3.51 2.13
CA ALA A 91 -10.58 3.21 0.72
C ALA A 91 -11.23 4.25 -0.23
N ARG A 92 -12.30 4.91 0.21
CA ARG A 92 -12.95 6.01 -0.54
C ARG A 92 -12.31 7.36 -0.28
N ARG A 93 -11.61 7.53 0.84
CA ARG A 93 -10.98 8.78 1.26
C ARG A 93 -9.52 8.53 1.67
N PRO A 94 -8.64 8.15 0.72
CA PRO A 94 -7.29 7.70 1.04
C PRO A 94 -6.40 8.77 1.69
N ALA A 95 -6.69 10.06 1.48
CA ALA A 95 -5.99 11.17 2.13
C ALA A 95 -6.62 11.60 3.47
N GLU A 96 -7.66 10.91 3.95
CA GLU A 96 -8.27 11.24 5.24
C GLU A 96 -7.35 10.82 6.39
N LEU A 97 -7.12 11.77 7.28
CA LEU A 97 -6.35 11.57 8.48
C LEU A 97 -7.29 11.02 9.57
N ASP A 98 -6.99 9.81 10.03
CA ASP A 98 -7.70 9.16 11.14
C ASP A 98 -6.70 8.94 12.27
N LEU A 99 -6.95 9.66 13.37
CA LEU A 99 -6.08 9.74 14.55
C LEU A 99 -6.01 8.43 15.34
N THR A 100 -6.88 7.45 15.03
CA THR A 100 -6.83 6.13 15.67
C THR A 100 -5.79 5.21 15.03
N ASN A 101 -5.25 5.57 13.86
CA ASN A 101 -4.20 4.80 13.20
C ASN A 101 -2.87 4.89 13.97
N GLY A 102 -2.23 3.74 14.20
CA GLY A 102 -0.95 3.59 14.87
C GLY A 102 0.12 2.96 13.98
N HIS A 103 1.24 2.58 14.60
CA HIS A 103 2.38 1.99 13.89
C HIS A 103 2.03 0.66 13.20
N SER A 104 1.11 -0.13 13.77
CA SER A 104 0.66 -1.38 13.17
C SER A 104 0.01 -1.15 11.81
N GLU A 105 -0.84 -0.13 11.68
CA GLU A 105 -1.47 0.23 10.41
C GLU A 105 -0.43 0.75 9.40
N VAL A 106 0.55 1.52 9.85
CA VAL A 106 1.69 1.97 9.02
C VAL A 106 2.46 0.77 8.47
N GLN A 107 2.77 -0.22 9.32
CA GLN A 107 3.48 -1.43 8.91
C GLN A 107 2.69 -2.24 7.87
N ASN A 108 1.40 -2.48 8.12
CA ASN A 108 0.56 -3.24 7.20
C ASN A 108 0.41 -2.53 5.83
N LEU A 109 0.22 -1.21 5.83
CA LEU A 109 0.16 -0.44 4.59
C LEU A 109 1.50 -0.42 3.85
N SER A 110 2.62 -0.34 4.59
CA SER A 110 3.95 -0.42 4.00
C SER A 110 4.17 -1.76 3.30
N VAL A 111 3.79 -2.88 3.93
CA VAL A 111 3.83 -4.21 3.31
C VAL A 111 2.98 -4.23 2.03
N LEU A 112 1.76 -3.71 2.08
CA LEU A 112 0.88 -3.62 0.90
C LEU A 112 1.52 -2.83 -0.24
N VAL A 113 2.16 -1.69 0.04
CA VAL A 113 2.90 -0.90 -0.95
C VAL A 113 4.00 -1.72 -1.61
N HIS A 114 4.80 -2.45 -0.84
CA HIS A 114 5.89 -3.29 -1.39
C HIS A 114 5.37 -4.39 -2.30
N VAL A 115 4.30 -5.05 -1.87
CA VAL A 115 3.73 -6.17 -2.62
C VAL A 115 3.07 -5.66 -3.90
N LEU A 116 2.31 -4.57 -3.83
CA LEU A 116 1.72 -3.93 -5.01
C LEU A 116 2.78 -3.42 -5.98
N ALA A 117 3.78 -2.68 -5.51
CA ALA A 117 4.82 -2.11 -6.37
C ALA A 117 5.54 -3.18 -7.21
N ARG A 118 5.71 -4.39 -6.67
CA ARG A 118 6.29 -5.54 -7.40
C ARG A 118 5.34 -6.15 -8.43
N SER A 119 4.04 -5.96 -8.30
CA SER A 119 3.02 -6.49 -9.23
C SER A 119 2.70 -5.55 -10.38
N VAL A 120 3.04 -4.25 -10.28
CA VAL A 120 2.84 -3.25 -11.34
C VAL A 120 4.09 -2.95 -12.17
N GLY A 121 5.25 -3.53 -11.80
CA GLY A 121 6.54 -3.34 -12.45
C GLY A 121 6.92 -4.43 -13.43
#